data_AF-A0A8T4R4W3-F1
#
_entry.id   AF-A0A8T4R4W3-F1
#
_cell.length_a   1.000
_cell.length_b   1.000
_cell.length_c   1.000
_cell.angle_alpha   90.00
_cell.angle_beta   90.00
_cell.angle_gamma   90.00
#
_symmetry.space_group_name_H-M   'P 1'
#
loop_
_entity.id
_entity.type
_entity.pdbx_description
1 polymer ?
#
loop_
_entity_poly.entity_id
_entity_poly.type
_entity_poly.pdbx_seq_one_letter_code
_entity_poly.pdbx_strand_id
1 'polypeptide(L)'
;MIKPSKVVFISEELERDFNSLKEDDPLKKGMVRAIQDLKENAFSGIQIPKRLFPKEYVQKYEINNLWKYDLPRGWRLMYTIAPSNEVDLISAILEWFDHKDYEKRFNY
;
A
#
# COMPACT_ATOMS: atom_id res chain seq x y z
N MET A 1 -12.13 -2.70 -14.96
CA MET A 1 -11.36 -3.85 -15.51
C MET A 1 -10.57 -4.44 -14.37
N ILE A 2 -10.76 -5.73 -14.08
CA ILE A 2 -10.02 -6.42 -13.02
C ILE A 2 -8.64 -6.78 -13.57
N LYS A 3 -7.58 -6.41 -12.86
CA LYS A 3 -6.20 -6.79 -13.21
C LYS A 3 -5.49 -7.38 -11.98
N PRO A 4 -5.24 -8.70 -11.95
CA PRO A 4 -4.48 -9.32 -10.88
C PRO A 4 -3.09 -8.70 -10.70
N SER A 5 -2.54 -8.82 -9.49
CA SER A 5 -1.17 -8.41 -9.23
C SER A 5 -0.44 -9.31 -8.25
N LYS A 6 0.88 -9.38 -8.38
CA LYS A 6 1.75 -9.84 -7.30
C LYS A 6 1.85 -8.74 -6.25
N VAL A 7 1.63 -9.08 -4.99
CA VAL A 7 1.79 -8.12 -3.88
C VAL A 7 3.14 -8.35 -3.23
N VAL A 8 3.90 -7.28 -3.02
CA VAL A 8 5.23 -7.29 -2.37
C VAL A 8 5.34 -6.16 -1.37
N PHE A 9 6.19 -6.31 -0.36
CA PHE A 9 6.61 -5.21 0.49
C PHE A 9 7.85 -4.54 -0.12
N ILE A 10 7.97 -3.21 -0.01
CA ILE A 10 9.11 -2.47 -0.58
C ILE A 10 10.44 -2.77 0.15
N SER A 11 10.37 -3.31 1.37
CA SER A 11 11.53 -3.72 2.17
C SER A 11 11.21 -4.93 3.03
N GLU A 12 12.24 -5.70 3.38
CA GLU A 12 12.12 -6.81 4.32
C GLU A 12 11.74 -6.36 5.73
N GLU A 13 12.15 -5.15 6.13
CA GLU A 13 11.77 -4.57 7.42
C GLU A 13 10.26 -4.40 7.51
N LEU A 14 9.66 -3.84 6.47
CA LEU A 14 8.22 -3.68 6.39
C LEU A 14 7.51 -5.04 6.42
N GLU A 15 8.02 -6.04 5.69
CA GLU A 15 7.47 -7.39 5.76
C GLU A 15 7.57 -8.00 7.18
N ARG A 16 8.68 -7.78 7.88
CA ARG A 16 8.85 -8.22 9.28
C ARG A 16 7.85 -7.53 10.20
N ASP A 17 7.63 -6.23 10.04
CA ASP A 17 6.65 -5.48 10.83
C ASP A 17 5.25 -6.04 10.62
N PHE A 18 4.85 -6.30 9.37
CA PHE A 18 3.60 -6.96 9.05
C PHE A 18 3.48 -8.33 9.74
N ASN A 19 4.53 -9.15 9.68
CA ASN A 19 4.55 -10.49 10.27
C ASN A 19 4.58 -10.48 11.80
N SER A 20 5.05 -9.40 12.43
CA SER A 20 5.08 -9.24 13.88
C SER A 20 3.72 -8.92 14.51
N LEU A 21 2.77 -8.42 13.71
CA LEU A 21 1.42 -8.12 14.19
C LEU A 21 0.68 -9.39 14.58
N LYS A 22 -0.12 -9.29 15.65
CA LYS A 22 -0.91 -10.41 16.14
C LYS A 22 -2.00 -10.78 15.14
N GLU A 23 -2.22 -12.07 14.93
CA GLU A 23 -3.22 -12.58 13.98
C GLU A 23 -4.65 -12.16 14.32
N ASP A 24 -4.95 -11.93 15.60
CA ASP A 24 -6.27 -11.47 16.05
C ASP A 24 -6.47 -9.95 15.90
N ASP A 25 -5.39 -9.19 15.67
CA ASP A 25 -5.42 -7.74 15.50
C ASP A 25 -6.27 -7.34 14.29
N PRO A 26 -7.28 -6.46 14.45
CA PRO A 26 -8.06 -5.92 13.35
C PRO A 26 -7.20 -5.31 12.22
N LEU A 27 -6.06 -4.70 12.54
CA LEU A 27 -5.13 -4.16 11.55
C LEU A 27 -4.51 -5.28 10.71
N LYS A 28 -4.00 -6.35 11.34
CA LYS A 28 -3.44 -7.52 10.64
C LYS A 28 -4.46 -8.15 9.71
N LYS A 29 -5.69 -8.38 10.19
CA LYS A 29 -6.80 -8.90 9.38
C LYS A 29 -7.15 -7.97 8.21
N GLY A 30 -7.17 -6.67 8.46
CA GLY A 30 -7.40 -5.66 7.42
C GLY A 30 -6.34 -5.70 6.33
N MET A 31 -5.06 -5.80 6.70
CA MET A 31 -3.96 -5.89 5.74
C MET A 31 -3.96 -7.21 4.96
N VAL A 32 -4.24 -8.34 5.61
CA VAL A 32 -4.39 -9.63 4.92
C VAL A 32 -5.50 -9.55 3.86
N ARG A 33 -6.63 -8.93 4.19
CA ARG A 33 -7.70 -8.67 3.23
C ARG A 33 -7.25 -7.75 2.10
N ALA A 34 -6.60 -6.63 2.42
CA ALA A 34 -6.09 -5.71 1.40
C ALA A 34 -5.11 -6.42 0.44
N ILE A 35 -4.22 -7.27 0.95
CA ILE A 35 -3.31 -8.08 0.14
C ILE A 35 -4.09 -9.03 -0.79
N GLN A 36 -5.15 -9.67 -0.30
CA GLN A 36 -5.99 -10.55 -1.11
C GLN A 36 -6.71 -9.77 -2.22
N ASP A 37 -7.31 -8.63 -1.89
CA ASP A 37 -8.01 -7.77 -2.83
C ASP A 37 -7.05 -7.22 -3.91
N LEU A 38 -5.80 -6.90 -3.54
CA LEU A 38 -4.76 -6.47 -4.48
C LEU A 38 -4.29 -7.61 -5.39
N LYS A 39 -4.23 -8.85 -4.88
CA LYS A 39 -3.93 -10.03 -5.70
C LYS A 39 -4.97 -10.24 -6.78
N GLU A 40 -6.25 -10.02 -6.46
CA GLU A 40 -7.36 -10.13 -7.40
C GLU A 40 -7.43 -8.92 -8.34
N ASN A 41 -7.22 -7.70 -7.81
CA ASN A 41 -7.26 -6.46 -8.57
C ASN A 41 -6.30 -5.41 -8.00
N ALA A 42 -5.24 -5.08 -8.74
CA ALA A 42 -4.25 -4.04 -8.37
C ALA A 42 -4.88 -2.67 -8.11
N PHE A 43 -6.01 -2.38 -8.75
CA PHE A 43 -6.71 -1.10 -8.67
C PHE A 43 -7.86 -1.09 -7.64
N SER A 44 -7.83 -1.98 -6.64
CA SER A 44 -8.85 -2.06 -5.58
C SER A 44 -8.78 -0.92 -4.56
N GLY A 45 -7.69 -0.15 -4.54
CA GLY A 45 -7.55 1.05 -3.72
C GLY A 45 -8.07 2.34 -4.37
N ILE A 46 -7.85 3.45 -3.67
CA ILE A 46 -8.16 4.82 -4.09
C ILE A 46 -6.90 5.47 -4.62
N GLN A 47 -6.93 5.92 -5.88
CA GLN A 47 -5.79 6.62 -6.46
C GLN A 47 -5.62 8.01 -5.82
N ILE A 48 -4.38 8.34 -5.44
CA ILE A 48 -4.02 9.65 -4.94
C ILE A 48 -3.62 10.55 -6.12
N PRO A 49 -4.10 11.82 -6.19
CA PRO A 49 -3.62 12.78 -7.17
C PRO A 49 -2.12 13.08 -7.01
N LYS A 50 -1.37 13.15 -8.11
CA LYS A 50 0.10 13.41 -8.11
C LYS A 50 0.52 14.65 -7.30
N ARG A 51 -0.30 15.70 -7.28
CA ARG A 51 -0.05 16.92 -6.49
C ARG A 51 0.00 16.70 -4.98
N LEU A 52 -0.54 15.58 -4.49
CA LEU A 52 -0.59 15.21 -3.07
C LEU A 52 0.47 14.15 -2.69
N PHE A 53 1.38 13.79 -3.61
CA PHE A 53 2.38 12.79 -3.30
C PHE A 53 3.36 13.32 -2.25
N PRO A 54 3.62 12.55 -1.17
CA PRO A 54 4.71 12.84 -0.27
C PRO A 54 6.03 12.90 -1.04
N LYS A 55 6.81 13.97 -0.85
CA LYS A 55 8.10 14.17 -1.54
C LYS A 55 9.05 12.99 -1.33
N GLU A 56 9.06 12.44 -0.12
CA GLU A 56 9.89 11.29 0.25
C GLU A 56 9.60 10.07 -0.63
N TYR A 57 8.34 9.76 -0.93
CA TYR A 57 8.01 8.61 -1.77
C TYR A 57 8.52 8.79 -3.20
N VAL A 58 8.40 10.01 -3.74
CA VAL A 58 8.89 10.32 -5.09
C VAL A 58 10.42 10.27 -5.13
N GLN A 59 11.10 10.81 -4.12
CA GLN A 59 12.55 10.85 -4.08
C GLN A 59 13.19 9.48 -3.82
N LYS A 60 12.57 8.66 -2.94
CA LYS A 60 13.12 7.38 -2.51
C LYS A 60 12.79 6.23 -3.46
N TYR A 61 11.58 6.25 -4.04
CA TYR A 61 11.05 5.13 -4.80
C TYR A 61 10.71 5.48 -6.25
N GLU A 62 10.91 6.74 -6.66
CA GLU A 62 10.66 7.22 -8.03
C GLU A 62 9.25 6.87 -8.56
N ILE A 63 8.27 6.83 -7.65
CA ILE A 63 6.90 6.42 -7.99
C ILE A 63 6.22 7.43 -8.91
N ASN A 64 5.50 6.90 -9.90
CA ASN A 64 4.69 7.70 -10.82
C ASN A 64 3.18 7.58 -10.56
N ASN A 65 2.78 6.71 -9.63
CA ASN A 65 1.42 6.52 -9.16
C ASN A 65 1.43 6.17 -7.66
N LEU A 66 0.35 6.48 -6.95
CA LEU A 66 0.21 6.22 -5.53
C LEU A 66 -1.25 5.89 -5.23
N TRP A 67 -1.46 4.86 -4.44
CA TRP A 67 -2.76 4.32 -4.11
C TRP A 67 -2.88 4.14 -2.61
N LYS A 68 -4.07 4.41 -2.09
CA LYS A 68 -4.43 4.25 -0.69
C LYS A 68 -5.49 3.16 -0.59
N TYR A 69 -5.29 2.22 0.31
CA TYR A 69 -6.31 1.27 0.73
C TYR A 69 -6.74 1.61 2.16
N ASP A 70 -8.04 1.82 2.38
CA ASP A 70 -8.57 2.16 3.70
C ASP A 70 -8.68 0.90 4.58
N LEU A 71 -8.03 0.94 5.74
CA LEU A 71 -7.98 -0.14 6.70
C LEU A 71 -8.87 0.18 7.93
N PRO A 72 -9.18 -0.83 8.77
CA PRO A 72 -9.97 -0.61 9.98
C PRO A 72 -9.39 0.48 10.89
N ARG A 73 -10.25 1.13 11.67
CA ARG A 73 -9.88 2.14 12.69
C ARG A 73 -9.11 3.34 12.12
N GLY A 74 -9.32 3.68 10.85
CA GLY A 74 -8.68 4.83 10.22
C GLY A 74 -7.21 4.60 9.86
N TRP A 75 -6.74 3.35 9.87
CA TRP A 75 -5.46 3.00 9.27
C TRP A 75 -5.54 3.08 7.75
N ARG A 76 -4.40 3.31 7.10
CA ARG A 76 -4.30 3.42 5.64
C ARG A 76 -3.06 2.70 5.18
N LEU A 77 -3.21 1.85 4.17
CA LEU A 77 -2.09 1.21 3.48
C LEU A 77 -1.80 1.98 2.20
N MET A 78 -0.54 2.36 2.02
CA MET A 78 -0.05 3.03 0.83
C MET A 78 0.70 2.04 -0.05
N TYR A 79 0.39 2.05 -1.34
CA TYR A 79 1.04 1.20 -2.32
C TYR A 79 1.19 1.89 -3.68
N THR A 80 2.10 1.37 -4.49
CA THR A 80 2.28 1.76 -5.90
C THR A 80 2.10 0.54 -6.79
N ILE A 81 1.66 0.77 -8.03
CA ILE A 81 1.50 -0.27 -9.04
C ILE A 81 2.63 -0.13 -10.07
N ALA A 82 3.38 -1.20 -10.30
CA ALA A 82 4.44 -1.25 -11.30
C ALA A 82 4.22 -2.42 -12.27
N PRO A 83 4.66 -2.33 -13.54
CA PRO A 83 4.69 -3.47 -14.43
C PRO A 83 5.77 -4.48 -13.98
N SER A 84 5.47 -5.77 -14.06
CA SER A 84 6.46 -6.84 -14.05
C SER A 84 6.94 -7.14 -15.48
N ASN A 85 8.06 -7.83 -15.61
CA ASN A 85 8.64 -8.25 -16.89
C ASN A 85 7.74 -9.21 -17.69
N GLU A 86 6.75 -9.84 -17.06
CA GLU A 86 5.85 -10.83 -17.65
C GLU A 86 4.38 -10.48 -17.39
N VAL A 87 3.77 -9.59 -18.18
CA VAL A 87 2.29 -9.31 -18.28
C VAL A 87 1.54 -8.92 -16.98
N ASP A 88 2.11 -9.16 -15.82
CA ASP A 88 1.52 -9.10 -14.49
C ASP A 88 1.88 -7.77 -13.83
N LEU A 89 0.94 -7.22 -13.06
CA LEU A 89 1.18 -6.04 -12.25
C LEU A 89 1.84 -6.43 -10.92
N ILE A 90 2.61 -5.52 -10.36
CA ILE A 90 3.11 -5.61 -8.99
C ILE A 90 2.48 -4.49 -8.18
N SER A 91 1.79 -4.84 -7.10
CA SER A 91 1.35 -3.90 -6.07
C SER A 91 2.42 -3.90 -4.96
N ALA A 92 3.27 -2.88 -4.95
CA ALA A 92 4.33 -2.73 -3.96
C ALA A 92 3.81 -1.89 -2.78
N ILE A 93 3.69 -2.52 -1.61
CA ILE A 93 3.31 -1.88 -0.36
C ILE A 93 4.48 -1.00 0.10
N LEU A 94 4.21 0.30 0.22
CA LEU A 94 5.19 1.30 0.62
C LEU A 94 5.22 1.47 2.14
N GLU A 95 4.03 1.52 2.76
CA GLU A 95 3.86 1.83 4.18
C GLU A 95 2.40 1.60 4.61
N TRP A 96 2.14 1.48 5.91
CA TRP A 96 0.82 1.70 6.50
C TRP A 96 0.94 2.47 7.81
N PHE A 97 -0.04 3.31 8.10
CA PHE A 97 -0.03 4.15 9.29
C PHE A 97 -1.46 4.50 9.73
N ASP A 98 -1.56 4.99 10.96
CA ASP A 98 -2.81 5.48 11.53
C ASP A 98 -3.19 6.85 10.93
N HIS A 99 -4.25 7.46 11.48
CA HIS A 99 -4.71 8.75 11.01
C HIS A 99 -3.72 9.89 11.22
N LYS A 100 -3.04 9.93 12.35
CA LYS A 100 -2.16 11.03 12.72
C LYS A 100 -0.90 11.01 11.86
N ASP A 101 -0.31 9.83 11.69
CA ASP A 101 0.89 9.65 10.88
C ASP A 101 0.58 9.82 9.38
N TYR A 102 -0.64 9.50 8.93
CA TYR A 102 -1.11 9.85 7.59
C TYR A 102 -1.10 11.36 7.35
N GLU A 103 -1.72 12.14 8.23
CA GLU A 103 -1.80 13.60 8.07
C GLU A 103 -0.40 14.22 8.03
N LYS A 104 0.48 13.76 8.93
CA LYS A 104 1.88 14.18 8.94
C LYS A 104 2.61 13.82 7.64
N ARG A 105 2.42 12.61 7.11
CA ARG A 105 3.10 12.16 5.87
C ARG A 105 2.64 12.97 4.66
N PHE A 106 1.36 13.34 4.62
CA PHE A 106 0.75 14.04 3.49
C PHE A 106 0.72 15.57 3.64
N ASN A 107 1.17 16.11 4.78
CA ASN A 107 1.09 17.53 5.14
C ASN A 107 -0.34 18.08 4.98
N TYR A 108 -1.31 17.35 5.52
CA TYR A 108 -2.69 17.83 5.65
C TYR A 108 -2.88 18.69 6.90
#